data_AF-A0A915D4B1-F1
#
_entry.id   AF-A0A915D4B1-F1
#
_cell.length_a   1.000
_cell.length_b   1.000
_cell.length_c   1.000
_cell.angle_alpha   90.00
_cell.angle_beta   90.00
_cell.angle_gamma   90.00
#
_symmetry.space_group_name_H-M   'P 1'
#
loop_
_entity.id
_entity.type
_entity.pdbx_description
1 polymer ?
#
loop_
_entity_poly.entity_id
_entity_poly.type
_entity_poly.pdbx_seq_one_letter_code
_entity_poly.pdbx_strand_id
1 'polypeptide(L)'
;MYPTAINNIVTASKNPSTLLFEGAHRPNHFDGMLTVVAKLFHIIQPNLAVFGQKDAQQLYLVRQMVTDLNFPLEIIGAETVREPDGLAMSSRTYF
;
A
#
# COMPACT_ATOMS: atom_id res chain seq x y z
N MET A 1 -14.54 -9.09 -3.00
CA MET A 1 -13.31 -9.15 -2.17
C MET A 1 -13.54 -9.71 -0.77
N TYR A 2 -14.60 -9.30 -0.06
CA TYR A 2 -14.93 -9.76 1.30
C TYR A 2 -16.40 -10.22 1.39
N PRO A 3 -16.71 -11.48 1.07
CA PRO A 3 -18.09 -11.99 1.12
C PRO A 3 -18.60 -12.20 2.55
N THR A 4 -17.69 -12.27 3.52
CA THR A 4 -17.96 -12.41 4.95
C THR A 4 -17.04 -11.46 5.74
N ALA A 5 -17.30 -11.33 7.03
CA ALA A 5 -16.40 -10.64 7.95
C ALA A 5 -14.97 -11.21 7.87
N ILE A 6 -13.99 -10.32 7.98
CA ILE A 6 -12.57 -10.67 7.96
C ILE A 6 -12.12 -10.97 9.37
N ASN A 7 -11.64 -12.20 9.61
CA ASN A 7 -11.07 -12.59 10.89
C ASN A 7 -9.53 -12.57 10.90
N ASN A 8 -8.91 -12.51 9.72
CA ASN A 8 -7.45 -12.51 9.55
C ASN A 8 -7.01 -11.31 8.72
N ILE A 9 -6.01 -10.58 9.21
CA ILE A 9 -5.45 -9.40 8.56
C ILE A 9 -3.93 -9.51 8.45
N VAL A 10 -3.34 -8.81 7.49
CA VAL A 10 -1.91 -8.53 7.48
C VAL A 10 -1.66 -7.37 8.44
N THR A 11 -0.85 -7.60 9.47
CA THR A 11 -0.58 -6.60 10.51
C THR A 11 0.69 -5.80 10.18
N ALA A 12 0.51 -4.62 9.59
CA ALA A 12 1.56 -3.63 9.42
C ALA A 12 1.88 -2.90 10.73
N SER A 13 0.90 -2.77 11.63
CA SER A 13 0.95 -1.98 12.87
C SER A 13 2.03 -2.41 13.87
N LYS A 14 2.62 -3.61 13.71
CA LYS A 14 3.80 -4.05 14.46
C LYS A 14 5.11 -3.44 13.94
N ASN A 15 5.11 -2.86 12.75
CA ASN A 15 6.25 -2.18 12.17
C ASN A 15 6.37 -0.78 12.80
N PRO A 16 7.50 -0.40 13.41
CA PRO A 16 7.68 0.93 13.99
C PRO A 16 7.42 2.07 12.99
N SER A 17 7.61 1.83 11.68
CA SER A 17 7.33 2.83 10.65
C SER A 17 5.87 3.25 10.61
N THR A 18 4.92 2.42 11.07
CA THR A 18 3.49 2.79 11.12
C THR A 18 3.13 3.68 12.31
N LEU A 19 4.04 3.87 13.26
CA LEU A 19 3.88 4.84 14.35
C LEU A 19 4.28 6.27 13.93
N LEU A 20 4.70 6.45 12.68
CA LEU A 20 5.16 7.70 12.09
C LEU A 20 4.29 8.10 10.89
N PHE A 21 4.41 9.36 10.46
CA PHE A 21 3.79 9.90 9.23
C PHE A 21 2.28 9.64 9.13
N GLU A 22 1.79 9.11 8.00
CA GLU A 22 0.36 8.79 7.80
C GLU A 22 -0.14 7.76 8.80
N GLY A 23 0.72 6.81 9.20
CA GLY A 23 0.35 5.76 10.13
C GLY A 23 -0.03 6.28 11.51
N ALA A 24 0.67 7.33 11.98
CA ALA A 24 0.35 8.01 13.23
C ALA A 24 -1.02 8.71 13.19
N HIS A 25 -1.36 9.29 12.03
CA HIS A 25 -2.61 10.05 11.84
C HIS A 25 -3.80 9.17 11.42
N ARG A 26 -3.53 7.96 10.92
CA ARG A 26 -4.52 7.04 10.38
C ARG A 26 -4.34 5.64 11.00
N PRO A 27 -4.69 5.48 12.29
CA PRO A 27 -4.56 4.19 12.98
C PRO A 27 -5.18 3.05 12.18
N ASN A 28 -4.46 1.92 12.08
CA ASN A 28 -4.85 0.70 11.37
C ASN A 28 -5.05 0.85 9.84
N HIS A 29 -4.80 2.02 9.26
CA HIS A 29 -4.96 2.23 7.81
C HIS A 29 -4.11 1.25 7.00
N PHE A 30 -2.86 1.05 7.40
CA PHE A 30 -1.94 0.18 6.70
C PHE A 30 -2.24 -1.31 6.88
N ASP A 31 -2.86 -1.72 7.98
CA ASP A 31 -3.29 -3.11 8.17
C ASP A 31 -4.37 -3.48 7.14
N GLY A 32 -5.37 -2.62 6.99
CA GLY A 32 -6.42 -2.78 5.98
C GLY A 32 -5.86 -2.72 4.55
N MET A 33 -4.98 -1.76 4.29
CA MET A 33 -4.33 -1.58 2.98
C MET A 33 -3.50 -2.82 2.59
N LEU A 34 -2.59 -3.29 3.45
CA LEU A 34 -1.79 -4.48 3.15
C LEU A 34 -2.65 -5.74 3.02
N THR A 35 -3.71 -5.87 3.83
CA THR A 35 -4.64 -7.01 3.72
C THR A 35 -5.30 -7.09 2.35
N VAL A 36 -5.79 -5.98 1.81
CA VAL A 36 -6.41 -5.99 0.47
C VAL A 36 -5.37 -6.22 -0.63
N VAL A 37 -4.18 -5.62 -0.53
CA VAL A 37 -3.09 -5.83 -1.50
C VAL A 37 -2.65 -7.29 -1.52
N ALA A 38 -2.42 -7.91 -0.35
CA ALA A 38 -2.05 -9.32 -0.26
C ALA A 38 -3.12 -10.23 -0.88
N LYS A 39 -4.41 -9.94 -0.67
CA LYS A 39 -5.50 -10.68 -1.33
C LYS A 39 -5.46 -10.52 -2.85
N LEU A 40 -5.23 -9.31 -3.35
CA LEU A 40 -5.12 -9.07 -4.79
C LEU A 40 -3.94 -9.81 -5.39
N PHE A 41 -2.77 -9.84 -4.73
CA PHE A 41 -1.61 -10.60 -5.21
C PHE A 41 -1.89 -12.11 -5.27
N HIS A 42 -2.60 -12.68 -4.29
CA HIS A 42 -3.00 -14.09 -4.35
C HIS A 42 -4.00 -14.38 -5.49
N ILE A 43 -4.91 -13.45 -5.79
CA ILE A 43 -5.94 -13.63 -6.83
C ILE A 43 -5.34 -13.47 -8.23
N ILE A 44 -4.52 -12.45 -8.43
CA ILE A 44 -4.01 -12.06 -9.75
C ILE A 44 -2.70 -12.76 -10.09
N GLN A 45 -1.89 -13.11 -9.08
CA GLN A 45 -0.56 -13.71 -9.24
C GLN A 45 0.33 -12.95 -10.25
N PRO A 46 0.48 -11.62 -10.10
CA PRO A 46 1.25 -10.84 -11.07
C PRO A 46 2.75 -11.13 -10.92
N ASN A 47 3.52 -10.96 -12.00
CA ASN A 47 4.98 -10.92 -11.91
C ASN A 47 5.49 -9.54 -11.45
N LEU A 48 4.74 -8.47 -11.78
CA LEU A 48 5.08 -7.08 -11.49
C LEU A 48 3.85 -6.36 -10.93
N ALA A 49 4.03 -5.51 -9.92
CA ALA A 49 2.99 -4.58 -9.46
C ALA A 49 3.56 -3.17 -9.31
N VAL A 50 2.80 -2.18 -9.79
CA VAL A 50 3.23 -0.78 -9.84
C VAL A 50 2.50 0.02 -8.77
N PHE A 51 3.25 0.76 -7.97
CA PHE A 51 2.72 1.66 -6.93
C PHE A 51 3.35 3.05 -7.10
N GLY A 52 2.56 4.11 -6.94
CA GLY A 52 3.05 5.49 -7.06
C GLY A 52 3.93 5.90 -5.87
N GLN A 53 5.04 6.57 -6.15
CA GLN A 53 5.97 7.12 -5.14
C GLN A 53 5.34 8.23 -4.28
N LYS A 54 4.24 8.83 -4.75
CA LYS A 54 3.47 9.85 -4.01
C LYS A 54 3.06 9.32 -2.62
N ASP A 55 2.63 8.07 -2.56
CA ASP A 55 2.26 7.39 -1.32
C ASP A 55 3.48 6.62 -0.76
N ALA A 56 4.55 7.36 -0.44
CA ALA A 56 5.86 6.78 -0.12
C ALA A 56 5.83 5.73 1.01
N GLN A 57 5.07 5.99 2.09
CA GLN A 57 4.95 5.06 3.21
C GLN A 57 4.20 3.78 2.82
N GLN A 58 3.18 3.88 1.94
CA GLN A 58 2.51 2.70 1.38
C GLN A 58 3.47 1.88 0.53
N LEU A 59 4.21 2.52 -0.39
CA LEU A 59 5.19 1.83 -1.24
C LEU A 59 6.25 1.10 -0.42
N TYR A 60 6.77 1.75 0.64
CA TYR A 60 7.70 1.14 1.57
C TYR A 60 7.11 -0.12 2.23
N LEU A 61 5.91 -0.02 2.79
CA LEU A 61 5.27 -1.14 3.49
C LEU A 61 4.89 -2.29 2.55
N VAL A 62 4.46 -2.00 1.32
CA VAL A 62 4.16 -3.03 0.32
C VAL A 62 5.42 -3.78 -0.08
N ARG A 63 6.54 -3.07 -0.32
CA ARG A 63 7.84 -3.71 -0.59
C ARG A 63 8.26 -4.61 0.55
N GLN A 64 8.15 -4.13 1.79
CA GLN A 64 8.50 -4.92 2.95
C GLN A 64 7.60 -6.17 3.07
N MET A 65 6.29 -6.03 2.89
CA MET A 65 5.36 -7.17 2.90
C MET A 65 5.70 -8.22 1.83
N VAL A 66 6.05 -7.78 0.60
CA VAL A 66 6.44 -8.69 -0.48
C VAL A 66 7.66 -9.51 -0.10
N THR A 67 8.67 -8.87 0.48
CA THR A 67 9.88 -9.54 0.99
C THR A 67 9.57 -10.47 2.16
N ASP A 68 8.92 -9.97 3.21
CA ASP A 68 8.68 -10.69 4.48
C ASP A 68 7.80 -11.94 4.27
N LEU A 69 6.86 -11.87 3.31
CA LEU A 69 5.93 -12.96 3.01
C LEU A 69 6.32 -13.77 1.76
N ASN A 70 7.51 -13.53 1.20
CA ASN A 70 8.06 -14.27 0.06
C ASN A 70 7.13 -14.29 -1.17
N PHE A 71 6.48 -13.15 -1.47
CA PHE A 71 5.67 -13.05 -2.67
C PHE A 71 6.58 -13.12 -3.92
N PRO A 72 6.24 -13.94 -4.93
CA PRO A 72 7.08 -14.12 -6.12
C PRO A 72 6.82 -13.03 -7.18
N LEU A 73 6.90 -11.76 -6.79
CA LEU A 73 6.65 -10.61 -7.65
C LEU A 73 7.54 -9.41 -7.31
N GLU A 74 7.76 -8.53 -8.29
CA GLU A 74 8.54 -7.30 -8.10
C GLU A 74 7.63 -6.07 -7.93
N ILE A 75 8.04 -5.14 -7.05
CA ILE A 75 7.34 -3.87 -6.82
C ILE A 75 8.07 -2.71 -7.48
N ILE A 76 7.44 -2.15 -8.53
CA ILE A 76 7.94 -0.98 -9.26
C ILE A 76 7.33 0.29 -8.65
N GLY A 77 8.20 1.23 -8.28
CA GLY A 77 7.80 2.55 -7.79
C GLY A 77 7.71 3.56 -8.92
N ALA A 78 6.51 3.94 -9.35
CA ALA A 78 6.30 4.94 -10.41
C ALA A 78 6.44 6.37 -9.87
N GLU A 79 7.05 7.26 -10.65
CA GLU A 79 7.23 8.67 -10.25
C GLU A 79 5.89 9.36 -9.95
N THR A 80 5.95 10.34 -9.05
CA THR A 80 4.76 11.15 -8.72
C THR A 80 4.41 12.03 -9.91
N VAL A 81 3.29 11.72 -10.56
CA VAL A 81 2.77 12.57 -11.63
C VAL A 81 2.14 13.83 -11.03
N ARG A 82 2.39 14.97 -11.67
CA ARG A 82 1.98 16.30 -11.20
C ARG A 82 1.20 17.03 -12.28
N GLU A 83 0.29 17.87 -11.85
CA GLU A 83 -0.37 18.88 -12.69
C GLU A 83 0.65 19.92 -13.20
N PRO A 84 0.29 20.73 -14.23
CA PRO A 84 1.21 21.75 -14.77
C PRO A 84 1.72 22.77 -13.73
N ASP A 85 0.98 22.99 -12.64
CA ASP A 85 1.34 23.87 -11.53
C ASP A 85 2.25 23.18 -10.47
N GLY A 86 2.57 21.90 -10.67
CA GLY A 86 3.41 21.11 -9.77
C GLY A 86 2.66 20.38 -8.67
N LEU A 87 1.34 20.53 -8.55
CA LEU A 87 0.54 19.80 -7.57
C LEU A 87 0.56 18.31 -7.89
N ALA A 88 0.83 17.46 -6.88
CA ALA A 88 0.79 16.01 -7.06
C ALA A 88 -0.65 15.56 -7.37
N MET A 89 -0.85 14.88 -8.51
CA MET A 89 -2.17 14.44 -8.92
C MET A 89 -2.82 13.55 -7.86
N SER A 90 -4.08 13.82 -7.56
CA SER A 90 -4.87 13.10 -6.56
C SER A 90 -6.32 13.09 -6.99
N SER A 91 -7.00 11.94 -6.86
CA SER A 91 -8.46 11.90 -6.99
C SER A 91 -9.16 12.80 -5.96
N ARG A 92 -8.45 13.20 -4.90
CA ARG A 92 -8.93 14.10 -3.85
C ARG A 92 -8.72 15.59 -4.14
N THR A 93 -8.08 15.97 -5.24
CA THR A 93 -7.76 17.38 -5.52
C THR A 93 -9.01 18.21 -5.85
N TYR A 94 -10.10 17.58 -6.29
CA TYR A 94 -11.36 18.24 -6.66
C TYR A 94 -12.39 18.33 -5.51
N PHE A 95 -11.94 18.30 -4.25
CA PHE A 95 -12.79 18.56 -3.09
C PHE A 95 -12.73 20.02 -2.66
#